data_AF-A0A2K3KT29-F1
#
_entry.id   AF-A0A2K3KT29-F1
#
_cell.length_a   1.000
_cell.length_b   1.000
_cell.length_c   1.000
_cell.angle_alpha   90.00
_cell.angle_beta   90.00
_cell.angle_gamma   90.00
#
_symmetry.space_group_name_H-M   'P 1'
#
loop_
_entity.id
_entity.type
_entity.pdbx_description
1 polymer ?
#
loop_
_entity_poly.entity_id
_entity_poly.type
_entity_poly.pdbx_seq_one_letter_code
_entity_poly.pdbx_strand_id
1 'polypeptide(L)' 'MLKCWKDIPGYNVFVREKWNSFQVDGWGGYVLKEKFKMIKVALRDWHLAHTQNIPSRI' A
#
# COMPACT_ATOMS: atom_id res chain seq x y z
N MET A 1 14.99 -2.94 12.17
CA MET A 1 13.69 -2.98 12.89
C MET A 1 12.60 -2.62 11.90
N LEU A 2 11.82 -3.60 11.41
CA LEU A 2 10.74 -3.37 10.45
C LEU A 2 9.69 -2.47 11.12
N LYS A 3 9.75 -1.14 10.92
CA LYS A 3 8.67 -0.26 11.34
C LYS A 3 7.40 -0.79 10.66
N CYS A 4 6.40 -1.17 11.45
CA CYS A 4 5.15 -1.66 10.90
C CYS A 4 4.51 -0.52 10.10
N TRP A 5 4.12 -0.77 8.85
CA TRP A 5 3.51 0.27 8.01
C TRP A 5 2.29 0.91 8.66
N LYS A 6 1.58 0.15 9.49
CA LYS A 6 0.46 0.61 10.32
C LYS A 6 0.79 1.79 11.25
N ASP A 7 2.05 1.90 11.68
CA ASP A 7 2.49 2.94 12.60
C ASP A 7 2.84 4.25 11.89
N ILE A 8 2.89 4.25 10.56
CA ILE A 8 3.15 5.45 9.76
C ILE A 8 1.83 6.23 9.63
N PRO A 9 1.79 7.51 10.06
CA PRO A 9 0.60 8.35 9.91
C PRO A 9 0.10 8.36 8.46
N GLY A 10 -1.21 8.19 8.28
CA GLY A 10 -1.85 8.15 6.97
C GLY A 10 -1.91 6.77 6.31
N TYR A 11 -1.25 5.73 6.85
CA TYR A 11 -1.26 4.38 6.25
C TYR A 11 -2.68 3.83 6.02
N ASN A 12 -3.54 3.86 7.05
CA ASN A 12 -4.89 3.31 6.94
C ASN A 12 -5.75 4.09 5.94
N VAL A 13 -5.57 5.40 5.87
CA VAL A 13 -6.27 6.28 4.92
C VAL A 13 -5.82 5.95 3.50
N PHE A 14 -4.50 5.91 3.28
CA PHE A 14 -3.90 5.55 2.00
C PHE A 14 -4.38 4.19 1.46
N VAL A 15 -4.37 3.15 2.31
CA VAL A 15 -4.81 1.82 1.91
C VAL A 15 -6.28 1.82 1.52
N ARG A 16 -7.14 2.47 2.31
CA ARG A 16 -8.58 2.56 2.04
C ARG A 16 -8.87 3.28 0.72
N GLU A 17 -8.25 4.43 0.50
CA GLU A 17 -8.44 5.22 -0.72
C GLU A 17 -7.95 4.48 -1.95
N LYS A 18 -6.74 3.90 -1.90
CA LYS A 18 -6.21 3.12 -3.03
C LYS A 18 -7.06 1.90 -3.33
N TRP A 19 -7.47 1.14 -2.30
CA TRP A 19 -8.31 -0.03 -2.47
C TRP A 19 -9.64 0.27 -3.17
N ASN A 20 -10.30 1.37 -2.79
CA ASN A 20 -11.54 1.82 -3.40
C ASN A 20 -11.34 2.38 -4.82
N SER A 21 -10.15 2.93 -5.12
CA SER A 21 -9.82 3.45 -6.45
C SER A 21 -9.57 2.36 -7.50
N PHE A 22 -9.15 1.16 -7.08
CA PHE A 22 -8.85 0.08 -8.02
C PHE A 22 -10.13 -0.46 -8.69
N GLN A 23 -10.29 -0.17 -9.97
CA GLN A 23 -11.31 -0.73 -10.83
C GLN A 23 -10.73 -1.96 -11.53
N VAL A 24 -11.23 -3.13 -11.20
CA VAL A 24 -10.84 -4.42 -11.80
C VAL A 24 -12.11 -5.25 -11.94
N ASP A 25 -12.38 -5.72 -13.15
CA ASP A 25 -13.53 -6.56 -13.47
C ASP A 25 -13.13 -8.03 -13.66
N GLY A 26 -14.07 -8.94 -13.45
CA GLY A 26 -13.89 -10.39 -13.62
C GLY A 26 -14.44 -11.21 -12.45
N TRP A 27 -14.01 -12.47 -12.32
CA TRP A 27 -14.42 -13.31 -11.19
C TRP A 27 -13.83 -12.77 -9.88
N GLY A 28 -14.56 -12.87 -8.77
CA GLY A 28 -14.13 -12.35 -7.45
C GLY A 28 -12.68 -12.62 -7.02
N GLY A 29 -12.17 -13.85 -7.10
CA GLY A 29 -10.76 -14.16 -6.84
C GLY A 29 -9.75 -13.58 -7.86
N TYR A 30 -10.12 -13.38 -9.13
CA TYR A 30 -9.28 -12.62 -10.07
C TYR A 30 -9.21 -11.15 -9.66
N VAL A 31 -10.36 -10.53 -9.39
CA VAL A 31 -10.48 -9.16 -8.89
C VAL A 31 -9.64 -8.97 -7.62
N LEU A 32 -9.76 -9.90 -6.67
CA LEU A 32 -9.04 -9.86 -5.41
C LEU A 32 -7.52 -9.99 -5.61
N LYS A 33 -7.08 -10.94 -6.44
CA LYS A 33 -5.66 -11.14 -6.78
C LYS A 33 -5.03 -9.88 -7.39
N GLU A 34 -5.70 -9.27 -8.36
CA GLU A 34 -5.16 -8.08 -9.03
C GLU A 34 -5.17 -6.86 -8.12
N LYS A 35 -6.23 -6.65 -7.31
CA LYS A 35 -6.25 -5.59 -6.28
C LYS A 35 -5.11 -5.75 -5.27
N PHE A 36 -4.77 -6.97 -4.87
CA PHE A 36 -3.62 -7.23 -3.99
C PHE A 36 -2.27 -6.92 -4.66
N LYS A 37 -2.10 -7.20 -5.95
CA LYS A 37 -0.89 -6.79 -6.68
C LYS A 37 -0.76 -5.28 -6.73
N MET A 38 -1.85 -4.58 -7.05
CA MET A 38 -1.88 -3.13 -7.16
C MET A 38 -1.56 -2.45 -5.81
N ILE A 39 -2.20 -2.90 -4.71
CA ILE A 39 -1.94 -2.32 -3.38
C ILE A 39 -0.50 -2.55 -2.93
N LYS A 40 0.10 -3.70 -3.27
CA LYS A 40 1.52 -4.00 -2.95
C LYS A 40 2.48 -3.01 -3.61
N VAL A 41 2.26 -2.69 -4.88
CA VAL A 41 3.08 -1.70 -5.61
C VAL A 41 2.86 -0.30 -5.03
N ALA A 42 1.60 0.10 -4.89
CA ALA A 42 1.26 1.41 -4.33
C ALA A 42 1.85 1.63 -2.93
N LEU A 43 1.86 0.61 -2.08
CA LEU A 43 2.46 0.67 -0.75
C LEU A 43 3.98 0.77 -0.76
N ARG A 44 4.65 0.12 -1.73
CA ARG A 44 6.10 0.28 -1.91
C ARG A 44 6.45 1.73 -2.24
N ASP A 45 5.75 2.32 -3.20
CA ASP A 45 6.00 3.70 -3.63
C ASP A 45 5.65 4.71 -2.53
N TRP A 46 4.53 4.49 -1.84
CA TRP A 46 4.11 5.30 -0.71
C TRP A 46 5.14 5.25 0.43
N HIS A 47 5.63 4.05 0.78
CA HIS A 47 6.66 3.89 1.79
C HIS A 47 7.92 4.68 1.43
N LEU A 48 8.43 4.55 0.20
CA LEU A 48 9.59 5.31 -0.26
C LEU A 48 9.37 6.83 -0.13
N ALA A 49 8.21 7.35 -0.54
CA ALA A 49 7.91 8.77 -0.44
C ALA A 49 7.74 9.28 1.02
N HIS A 50 7.27 8.43 1.94
CA HIS A 50 6.92 8.84 3.31
C HIS A 50 8.00 8.50 4.35
N THR A 51 8.97 7.66 4.02
CA THR A 51 10.07 7.29 4.93
C THR A 51 11.45 7.76 4.46
N GLN A 52 11.54 8.51 3.37
CA GLN A 52 12.79 9.05 2.82
C GLN A 52 13.58 9.95 3.78
N ASN A 53 12.92 10.58 4.77
CA ASN A 53 13.56 11.41 5.81
C ASN A 53 13.82 10.69 7.13
N ILE A 54 13.68 9.37 7.19
CA ILE A 54 14.07 8.58 8.36
C ILE A 54 15.52 8.15 8.11
N PRO A 55 16.51 8.63 8.91
CA PRO A 55 17.90 8.21 8.70
C PRO A 55 17.96 6.69 8.71
N SER A 56 18.46 6.17 7.60
CA SER A 56 18.50 4.76 7.26
C SER A 56 19.25 3.98 8.33
N ARG A 57 18.51 3.20 9.12
CA ARG A 57 19.01 1.97 9.72
C ARG A 57 18.07 0.85 9.30
N ILE A 58 18.35 0.33 8.09
CA ILE A 58 17.85 -0.97 7.65
C ILE A 58 18.80 -2.01 8.25
#